data_AF-A0A6J7GYR9-F1
#
_entry.id   AF-A0A6J7GYR9-F1
#
_cell.length_a   1.000
_cell.length_b   1.000
_cell.length_c   1.000
_cell.angle_alpha   90.00
_cell.angle_beta   90.00
_cell.angle_gamma   90.00
#
_symmetry.space_group_name_H-M   'P 1'
#
loop_
_entity.id
_entity.type
_entity.pdbx_description
1 polymer ?
#
loop_
_entity_poly.entity_id
_entity_poly.type
_entity_poly.pdbx_seq_one_letter_code
_entity_poly.pdbx_strand_id
1 'polypeptide(L)' 'MNKVFSSELMIGVITDAMRVVGVESYRQHTGLMELLQDAMVYPLFDGGNVGVRRLQLQRILSAEGYDPMAAAEAQF' A
#
# COMPACT_ATOMS: atom_id res chain seq x y z
N MET A 1 9.16 0.63 -3.67
CA MET A 1 7.89 0.75 -4.42
C MET A 1 6.78 -0.08 -3.78
N ASN A 2 7.02 -1.37 -3.51
CA ASN A 2 6.04 -2.33 -2.95
C ASN A 2 5.32 -1.85 -1.68
N LYS A 3 6.02 -1.23 -0.72
CA LYS A 3 5.43 -0.70 0.52
C LYS A 3 4.31 0.30 0.21
N VAL A 4 4.60 1.32 -0.60
CA VAL A 4 3.63 2.36 -0.98
C VAL A 4 2.44 1.74 -1.69
N PHE A 5 2.70 0.92 -2.71
CA PHE A 5 1.66 0.29 -3.52
C PHE A 5 0.73 -0.59 -2.69
N SER A 6 1.28 -1.57 -1.98
CA SER A 6 0.49 -2.59 -1.29
C SER A 6 -0.29 -2.02 -0.11
N SER A 7 0.32 -1.08 0.63
CA SER A 7 -0.33 -0.47 1.80
C SER A 7 -1.50 0.44 1.43
N GLU A 8 -1.43 1.15 0.30
CA GLU A 8 -2.55 1.98 -0.18
C GLU A 8 -3.62 1.13 -0.87
N LEU A 9 -3.20 0.14 -1.67
CA LEU A 9 -4.12 -0.73 -2.39
C LEU A 9 -5.02 -1.53 -1.43
N MET A 10 -4.48 -1.98 -0.29
CA MET A 10 -5.22 -2.80 0.66
C MET A 10 -6.50 -2.13 1.18
N ILE A 11 -6.47 -0.81 1.42
CA ILE A 11 -7.65 -0.05 1.85
C ILE A 11 -8.75 -0.11 0.78
N GLY A 12 -8.36 0.07 -0.49
CA GLY A 12 -9.27 -0.02 -1.63
C GLY A 12 -9.88 -1.43 -1.75
N VAL A 13 -9.03 -2.46 -1.71
CA VAL A 13 -9.46 -3.87 -1.83
C VAL A 13 -10.46 -4.26 -0.74
N ILE A 14 -10.22 -3.88 0.51
CA ILE A 14 -11.14 -4.19 1.61
C ILE A 14 -12.44 -3.40 1.47
N THR A 15 -12.36 -2.13 1.09
CA THR A 15 -13.55 -1.30 0.85
C THR A 15 -14.39 -1.86 -0.31
N ASP A 16 -13.77 -2.35 -1.37
CA ASP A 16 -14.46 -3.00 -2.49
C ASP A 16 -15.10 -4.32 -2.07
N ALA A 17 -14.42 -5.13 -1.25
CA ALA A 17 -15.01 -6.33 -0.66
C ALA A 17 -16.25 -5.99 0.19
N MET A 18 -16.18 -4.93 1.01
CA MET A 18 -17.32 -4.44 1.78
C MET A 18 -18.49 -3.99 0.89
N ARG A 19 -18.20 -3.32 -0.24
CA ARG A 19 -19.24 -2.92 -1.22
C ARG A 19 -19.93 -4.12 -1.85
N VAL A 20 -19.19 -5.19 -2.16
CA VAL A 20 -19.74 -6.45 -2.70
C VAL A 20 -20.64 -7.14 -1.69
N VAL A 21 -20.23 -7.19 -0.41
CA VAL A 21 -21.01 -7.81 0.67
C VAL A 21 -22.22 -6.94 1.07
N GLY A 22 -22.14 -5.63 0.89
CA GLY A 22 -23.19 -4.68 1.27
C GLY A 22 -23.24 -4.45 2.79
N VAL A 23 -24.41 -4.09 3.32
CA VAL A 23 -24.56 -3.70 4.73
C VAL A 23 -24.11 -4.77 5.73
N GLU A 24 -24.15 -6.05 5.34
CA GLU A 24 -23.69 -7.15 6.20
C GLU A 24 -22.19 -7.12 6.45
N SER A 25 -21.40 -6.39 5.65
CA SER A 25 -19.95 -6.19 5.87
C SER A 25 -19.63 -5.47 7.18
N TYR A 26 -20.61 -4.79 7.78
CA TYR A 26 -20.48 -4.12 9.07
C TYR A 26 -20.69 -5.06 10.27
N ARG A 27 -21.12 -6.30 10.03
CA ARG A 27 -21.31 -7.27 11.10
C ARG A 27 -19.97 -7.88 11.50
N GLN A 28 -19.77 -8.01 12.81
CA GLN A 28 -18.53 -8.52 13.40
C GLN A 28 -18.12 -9.89 12.85
N HIS A 29 -19.08 -10.77 12.56
CA HIS A 29 -18.81 -12.11 12.04
C HIS A 29 -18.13 -12.14 10.66
N THR A 30 -18.17 -11.03 9.90
CA THR A 30 -17.47 -10.93 8.60
C THR A 30 -15.99 -10.56 8.74
N GLY A 31 -15.58 -9.95 9.87
CA GLY A 31 -14.21 -9.46 10.10
C GLY A 31 -13.76 -8.28 9.21
N LEU A 32 -14.56 -7.85 8.23
CA LEU A 32 -14.13 -6.85 7.23
C LEU A 32 -13.83 -5.48 7.85
N MET A 33 -14.57 -5.09 8.90
CA MET A 33 -14.32 -3.83 9.60
C MET A 33 -13.01 -3.84 10.41
N GLU A 34 -12.61 -4.99 10.95
CA GLU A 34 -11.36 -5.15 11.67
C GLU A 34 -10.19 -5.09 10.69
N LEU A 35 -10.30 -5.81 9.56
CA LEU A 35 -9.33 -5.73 8.48
C LEU A 35 -9.18 -4.31 7.93
N LEU A 36 -10.27 -3.56 7.79
CA LEU A 36 -10.20 -2.16 7.35
C LEU A 36 -9.43 -1.31 8.37
N GLN A 37 -9.71 -1.46 9.66
CA GLN A 37 -8.98 -0.75 10.73
C GLN A 37 -7.49 -1.07 10.72
N ASP A 38 -7.14 -2.34 10.58
CA ASP A 38 -5.74 -2.77 10.46
C ASP A 38 -5.08 -2.19 9.21
N ALA A 39 -5.78 -2.21 8.06
CA ALA A 39 -5.25 -1.70 6.81
C ALA A 39 -4.94 -0.20 6.83
N MET A 40 -5.71 0.59 7.59
CA MET A 40 -5.53 2.04 7.70
C MET A 40 -4.16 2.43 8.30
N VAL A 41 -3.51 1.57 9.07
CA VAL A 41 -2.21 1.88 9.66
C VAL A 41 -1.06 1.72 8.66
N TYR A 42 -1.18 0.84 7.66
CA TYR A 42 -0.06 0.46 6.80
C TYR A 42 0.53 1.61 5.97
N PRO A 43 -0.25 2.59 5.46
CA PRO A 43 0.34 3.76 4.82
C PRO A 43 1.10 4.69 5.77
N LEU A 44 0.85 4.60 7.08
CA LEU A 44 1.38 5.50 8.10
C LEU A 44 2.62 4.92 8.80
N PHE A 45 2.56 3.63 9.15
CA PHE A 45 3.59 2.90 9.88
C PHE A 45 4.83 2.58 9.02
N ASP A 46 5.96 2.30 9.68
CA ASP A 46 7.26 1.96 9.10
C ASP A 46 7.73 2.94 8.00
N GLY A 47 7.72 4.22 8.36
CA GLY A 47 7.94 5.32 7.42
C GLY A 47 6.71 5.54 6.55
N GLY A 48 5.97 6.60 6.85
CA GLY A 48 4.74 6.95 6.14
C GLY A 48 4.96 7.14 4.63
N ASN A 49 3.96 6.79 3.85
CA ASN A 49 4.08 6.79 2.39
C ASN A 49 4.35 8.18 1.81
N VAL A 50 3.71 9.21 2.36
CA VAL A 50 3.84 10.60 1.87
C VAL A 50 5.19 11.20 2.30
N GLY A 51 5.44 11.30 3.60
CA GLY A 51 6.61 12.03 4.13
C GLY A 51 7.93 11.26 4.11
N VAL A 52 7.93 9.95 3.90
CA VAL A 52 9.16 9.14 3.95
C VAL A 52 9.35 8.36 2.65
N ARG A 53 8.45 7.42 2.34
CA ARG A 53 8.71 6.46 1.25
C ARG A 53 8.66 7.08 -0.14
N ARG A 54 7.75 8.02 -0.40
CA ARG A 54 7.73 8.77 -1.68
C ARG A 54 8.94 9.69 -1.84
N LEU A 55 9.41 10.34 -0.78
CA LEU A 55 10.63 11.15 -0.84
C LEU A 55 11.88 10.28 -1.06
N GLN A 56 11.96 9.12 -0.42
CA GLN A 56 13.03 8.14 -0.67
C GLN A 56 13.00 7.67 -2.14
N LEU A 57 11.81 7.33 -2.66
CA LEU A 57 11.65 6.96 -4.07
C LEU A 57 12.04 8.09 -5.00
N GLN A 58 11.58 9.32 -4.76
CA GLN A 58 11.95 10.48 -5.57
C GLN A 58 13.46 10.64 -5.66
N ARG A 59 14.19 10.53 -4.54
CA ARG A 59 15.66 10.62 -4.54
C ARG A 59 16.32 9.54 -5.39
N ILE A 60 15.83 8.31 -5.34
CA ILE A 60 16.35 7.20 -6.16
C ILE A 60 16.03 7.44 -7.64
N LEU A 61 14.78 7.79 -7.96
CA LEU A 61 14.32 7.99 -9.33
C LEU A 61 14.94 9.22 -10.00
N SER A 62 15.37 10.22 -9.22
CA SER A 62 16.04 11.42 -9.72
C SER A 62 17.58 11.32 -9.70
N ALA A 63 18.15 10.19 -9.30
CA ALA A 63 19.59 10.01 -9.30
C ALA A 63 20.14 9.90 -10.73
N GLU A 64 21.31 10.50 -10.98
CA GLU A 64 22.02 10.31 -12.24
C GLU A 64 22.41 8.83 -12.41
N GLY A 65 22.21 8.29 -13.61
CA GLY A 65 22.48 6.88 -13.89
C GLY A 65 21.42 5.91 -13.33
N TYR A 66 20.28 6.40 -12.84
CA TYR A 66 19.18 5.52 -12.46
C TYR A 66 18.67 4.72 -13.67
N ASP A 67 18.72 3.39 -13.55
CA ASP A 67 18.12 2.45 -14.48
C ASP A 67 16.81 1.86 -13.89
N PRO A 68 15.65 2.12 -14.50
CA PRO A 68 14.38 1.60 -14.02
C PRO A 68 14.24 0.06 -14.14
N MET A 69 15.02 -0.60 -15.00
CA MET A 69 14.90 -2.02 -15.29
C MET A 69 15.93 -2.90 -14.58
N ALA A 70 16.98 -2.31 -14.00
CA ALA A 70 18.07 -3.04 -13.34
C ALA A 70 17.59 -4.14 -12.37
N ALA A 71 16.56 -3.85 -11.56
CA ALA A 71 16.01 -4.81 -10.61
C ALA A 71 15.21 -5.96 -11.26
N ALA A 72 14.62 -5.74 -12.44
CA ALA A 72 13.87 -6.74 -13.18
C ALA A 72 14.78 -7.64 -14.03
N GLU A 73 15.88 -7.08 -14.53
CA GLU A 73 16.85 -7.77 -15.38
C GLU A 73 17.92 -8.55 -14.60
N ALA A 74 17.81 -8.56 -13.26
CA ALA A 74 18.75 -9.21 -12.35
C ALA A 74 20.22 -8.78 -12.54
N GLN A 75 20.42 -7.50 -12.89
CA GLN A 75 21.74 -6.88 -12.91
C GLN A 75 22.09 -6.47 -11.47
N PHE A 76 22.82 -7.32 -10.75
CA PHE A 76 23.28 -7.08 -9.37
C PHE A 76 24.80 -7.27 -9.27
#